data_AF-A0A6J4X552-F1
#
_entry.id   AF-A0A6J4X552-F1
#
_cell.length_a   1.000
_cell.length_b   1.000
_cell.length_c   1.000
_cell.angle_alpha   90.00
_cell.angle_beta   90.00
_cell.angle_gamma   90.00
#
_symmetry.space_group_name_H-M   'P 1'
#
loop_
_entity.id
_entity.type
_entity.pdbx_description
1 polymer ?
#
loop_
_entity_poly.entity_id
_entity_poly.type
_entity_poly.pdbx_seq_one_letter_code
_entity_poly.pdbx_strand_id
1 'polypeptide(L)'
;MSFAKNQMLTANCETSDGLFSASVKDLSQGGAFIQTKRKLMLEQEIAMTISLPNSEEVLMVTGEVARTASDGYGVEFKIIFNE
;
A
#
# COMPACT_ATOMS: atom_id res chain seq x y z
N MET A 1 -3.81 -0.54 -25.11
CA MET A 1 -4.63 -0.05 -24.00
C MET A 1 -3.80 0.96 -23.23
N SER A 2 -4.16 2.24 -23.28
CA SER A 2 -3.43 3.32 -22.61
C SER A 2 -4.06 3.58 -21.26
N PHE A 3 -3.39 3.19 -20.18
CA PHE A 3 -3.78 3.60 -18.83
C PHE A 3 -3.60 5.12 -18.71
N ALA A 4 -4.64 5.84 -18.25
CA ALA A 4 -4.56 7.27 -18.00
C ALA A 4 -3.45 7.53 -16.97
N LYS A 5 -2.41 8.25 -17.40
CA LYS A 5 -1.08 8.28 -16.77
C LYS A 5 -1.00 9.04 -15.45
N ASN A 6 -2.09 9.26 -14.70
CA ASN A 6 -2.05 10.19 -13.55
C ASN A 6 -3.08 9.97 -12.43
N GLN A 7 -3.65 8.77 -12.27
CA GLN A 7 -4.65 8.53 -11.22
C GLN A 7 -3.98 8.07 -9.91
N MET A 8 -4.16 8.83 -8.83
CA MET A 8 -3.57 8.52 -7.52
C MET A 8 -4.27 7.31 -6.90
N LEU A 9 -3.50 6.25 -6.67
CA LEU A 9 -3.93 5.11 -5.88
C LEU A 9 -3.93 5.47 -4.39
N THR A 10 -4.91 4.96 -3.66
CA THR A 10 -5.00 5.12 -2.19
C THR A 10 -5.10 3.74 -1.55
N ALA A 11 -4.34 3.54 -0.47
CA ALA A 11 -4.40 2.37 0.37
C ALA A 11 -5.03 2.75 1.72
N ASN A 12 -6.05 2.00 2.13
CA ASN A 12 -6.49 1.99 3.53
C ASN A 12 -5.64 0.97 4.28
N CYS A 13 -4.91 1.44 5.28
CA CYS A 13 -3.89 0.70 5.99
C CYS A 13 -4.32 0.46 7.44
N GLU A 14 -4.04 -0.74 7.92
CA GLU A 14 -4.19 -1.14 9.32
C GLU A 14 -2.86 -1.65 9.86
N THR A 15 -2.49 -1.15 11.03
CA THR A 15 -1.29 -1.55 11.77
C THR A 15 -1.68 -1.76 13.23
N SER A 16 -0.77 -2.32 14.03
CA SER A 16 -0.92 -2.40 15.49
C SER A 16 -1.23 -1.04 16.16
N ASP A 17 -0.77 0.06 15.56
CA ASP A 17 -0.95 1.41 16.09
C ASP A 17 -2.28 2.05 15.64
N GLY A 18 -3.04 1.36 14.79
CA GLY A 18 -4.35 1.76 14.27
C GLY A 18 -4.39 2.04 12.76
N LEU A 19 -5.54 2.59 12.35
CA LEU A 19 -5.93 2.79 10.95
C LEU A 19 -5.44 4.11 10.36
N PHE A 20 -5.12 4.13 9.07
CA PHE A 20 -4.83 5.35 8.30
C PHE A 20 -4.96 5.12 6.79
N SER A 21 -5.07 6.19 6.01
CA SER A 21 -4.98 6.13 4.55
C SER A 21 -3.64 6.68 4.07
N ALA A 22 -3.10 6.11 2.99
CA ALA A 22 -1.85 6.53 2.39
C ALA A 22 -1.95 6.53 0.85
N SER A 23 -1.19 7.41 0.20
CA SER A 23 -1.09 7.40 -1.27
C SER A 23 -0.12 6.31 -1.70
N VAL A 24 -0.48 5.51 -2.70
CA VAL A 24 0.42 4.51 -3.29
C VAL A 24 1.10 5.13 -4.50
N LYS A 25 2.43 5.27 -4.44
CA LYS A 25 3.22 5.84 -5.56
C LYS A 25 3.71 4.79 -6.55
N ASP A 26 3.95 3.59 -6.05
CA ASP A 26 4.46 2.47 -6.83
C ASP A 26 3.79 1.19 -6.32
N LEU A 27 3.30 0.36 -7.24
CA LEU A 27 2.62 -0.88 -6.96
C LEU A 27 3.16 -1.94 -7.91
N SER A 28 3.62 -3.05 -7.33
CA SER A 28 4.14 -4.21 -8.04
C SER A 28 3.51 -5.49 -7.49
N GLN A 29 3.82 -6.63 -8.11
CA GLN A 29 3.36 -7.93 -7.60
C GLN A 29 3.94 -8.29 -6.22
N GLY A 30 5.11 -7.75 -5.86
CA GLY A 30 5.80 -8.08 -4.61
C GLY A 30 5.68 -7.03 -3.51
N GLY A 31 5.07 -5.88 -3.78
CA GLY A 31 5.06 -4.80 -2.81
C GLY A 31 4.54 -3.47 -3.35
N ALA A 32 4.43 -2.51 -2.44
CA ALA A 32 4.01 -1.15 -2.74
C ALA A 32 4.87 -0.12 -2.01
N PHE A 33 5.00 1.07 -2.59
CA PHE A 33 5.51 2.25 -1.89
C PHE A 33 4.33 3.12 -1.45
N ILE A 34 4.17 3.27 -0.14
CA ILE A 34 3.14 4.13 0.46
C ILE A 34 3.74 5.44 0.95
N GLN A 35 3.17 6.56 0.52
CA GLN A 35 3.52 7.89 0.97
C GLN A 35 2.64 8.26 2.16
N THR A 36 3.25 8.48 3.32
CA THR A 36 2.55 8.86 4.55
C THR A 36 3.47 9.60 5.51
N LYS A 37 2.90 10.50 6.30
CA LYS A 37 3.60 11.15 7.42
C LYS A 37 3.52 10.35 8.72
N ARG A 38 2.74 9.26 8.74
CA ARG A 38 2.66 8.37 9.89
C ARG A 38 4.02 7.70 10.10
N LYS A 39 4.46 7.63 11.36
CA LYS A 39 5.68 6.88 11.70
C LYS A 39 5.34 5.40 11.69
N LEU A 40 6.09 4.63 10.92
CA LEU A 40 6.03 3.17 10.89
C LEU A 40 7.42 2.63 11.21
N MET A 41 7.48 1.44 11.80
CA MET A 41 8.74 0.76 12.11
C MET A 41 9.08 -0.24 11.00
N LEU A 42 10.38 -0.49 10.79
CA LEU A 42 10.81 -1.64 9.99
C LEU A 42 10.21 -2.93 10.57
N GLU A 43 9.86 -3.87 9.70
CA GLU A 43 9.24 -5.16 10.03
C GLU A 43 7.84 -5.04 10.64
N GLN A 44 7.28 -3.83 10.74
CA GLN A 44 5.90 -3.65 11.20
C GLN A 44 4.93 -4.25 10.19
N GLU A 45 4.07 -5.15 10.68
CA GLU A 45 2.98 -5.71 9.88
C GLU A 45 1.95 -4.63 9.52
N ILE A 46 1.48 -4.72 8.28
CA ILE A 46 0.48 -3.81 7.73
C ILE A 46 -0.49 -4.59 6.85
N ALA A 47 -1.78 -4.46 7.13
CA ALA A 47 -2.83 -4.87 6.20
C ALA A 47 -3.21 -3.66 5.34
N MET A 48 -3.42 -3.88 4.04
CA MET A 48 -3.78 -2.83 3.10
C MET A 48 -4.91 -3.27 2.19
N THR A 49 -5.88 -2.38 2.00
CA THR A 49 -6.86 -2.45 0.91
C THR A 49 -6.56 -1.34 -0.07
N ILE A 50 -6.16 -1.69 -1.29
CA ILE A 50 -5.80 -0.74 -2.34
C ILE A 50 -6.91 -0.72 -3.39
N SER A 51 -7.56 0.43 -3.55
CA SER A 51 -8.58 0.62 -4.59
C SER A 51 -7.92 0.93 -5.92
N LEU A 52 -8.14 0.09 -6.92
CA LEU A 52 -7.64 0.34 -8.28
C LEU A 52 -8.59 1.29 -9.02
N PRO A 53 -8.07 2.22 -9.85
CA PRO A 53 -8.89 3.22 -10.48
C PRO A 53 -9.70 2.58 -11.60
N ASN A 54 -10.97 2.96 -11.70
CA ASN A 54 -11.88 2.49 -12.76
C ASN A 54 -12.16 0.97 -12.72
N SER A 55 -11.96 0.36 -11.55
CA SER A 55 -12.29 -1.04 -11.27
C SER A 55 -13.03 -1.11 -9.95
N GLU A 56 -13.98 -2.04 -9.83
CA GLU A 56 -14.51 -2.44 -8.52
C GLU A 56 -13.52 -3.35 -7.77
N GLU A 57 -12.43 -3.76 -8.44
CA GLU A 57 -11.39 -4.59 -7.83
C GLU A 57 -10.65 -3.82 -6.74
N VAL A 58 -10.60 -4.46 -5.58
CA VAL A 58 -9.75 -4.08 -4.47
C VAL A 58 -8.64 -5.10 -4.33
N LEU A 59 -7.40 -4.62 -4.20
CA LEU A 59 -6.29 -5.48 -3.84
C LEU A 59 -6.18 -5.49 -2.31
N MET A 60 -6.51 -6.62 -1.70
CA MET A 60 -6.36 -6.83 -0.26
C MET A 60 -5.09 -7.62 0.00
N VAL A 61 -4.17 -7.04 0.78
CA VAL A 61 -2.86 -7.63 1.07
C VAL A 61 -2.49 -7.47 2.53
N THR A 62 -1.71 -8.41 3.04
CA THR A 62 -0.86 -8.17 4.21
C THR A 62 0.60 -8.09 3.78
N GLY A 63 1.37 -7.31 4.52
CA GLY A 63 2.78 -7.10 4.25
C GLY A 63 3.53 -6.63 5.48
N GLU A 64 4.81 -6.33 5.29
CA GLU A 64 5.65 -5.72 6.31
C GLU A 64 6.40 -4.52 5.74
N VAL A 65 6.71 -3.55 6.59
CA VAL A 65 7.56 -2.42 6.23
C VAL A 65 8.99 -2.91 6.03
N ALA A 66 9.40 -3.07 4.78
CA ALA A 66 10.72 -3.58 4.40
C ALA A 66 11.78 -2.48 4.24
N ARG A 67 11.36 -1.22 4.04
CA ARG A 67 12.28 -0.08 3.93
C ARG A 67 11.64 1.25 4.31
N THR A 68 12.47 2.19 4.75
CA THR A 68 12.10 3.58 5.04
C THR A 68 12.65 4.52 3.96
N ALA A 69 11.92 5.61 3.69
CA ALA A 69 12.34 6.69 2.82
C ALA A 69 11.94 8.05 3.43
N SER A 70 12.43 9.15 2.85
CA SER A 70 12.16 10.50 3.38
C SER A 70 10.68 10.89 3.39
N ASP A 71 9.86 10.29 2.53
CA ASP A 71 8.46 10.63 2.34
C ASP A 71 7.50 9.45 2.49
N GLY A 72 7.98 8.27 2.89
CA GLY A 72 7.14 7.08 2.97
C GLY A 72 7.91 5.80 3.24
N TYR A 73 7.28 4.68 2.92
CA TYR A 73 7.75 3.34 3.25
C TYR A 73 7.53 2.39 2.10
N GLY A 74 8.50 1.48 1.89
CA GLY A 74 8.29 0.32 1.04
C GLY A 74 7.74 -0.83 1.86
N VAL A 75 6.63 -1.39 1.40
CA VAL A 75 5.96 -2.54 1.99
C VAL A 75 6.18 -3.74 1.08
N GLU A 76 6.72 -4.82 1.64
CA GLU A 76 6.79 -6.12 0.96
C GLU A 76 5.51 -6.90 1.23
N PHE A 77 4.87 -7.43 0.19
CA PHE A 77 3.66 -8.24 0.32
C PHE A 77 3.99 -9.64 0.82
N LYS A 78 3.21 -10.13 1.79
CA LYS A 78 3.32 -11.50 2.33
C LYS A 78 2.16 -12.38 1.88
N ILE A 79 0.93 -11.86 1.95
CA ILE A 79 -0.27 -12.58 1.53
C ILE A 79 -1.12 -11.64 0.67
N ILE A 80 -1.60 -12.15 -0.46
CA ILE A 80 -2.51 -11.46 -1.36
C ILE A 80 -3.83 -12.22 -1.36
N PHE A 81 -4.92 -11.53 -1.05
CA PHE A 81 -6.27 -12.06 -1.14
C PHE A 81 -6.86 -11.60 -2.47
N ASN A 82 -7.01 -12.54 -3.40
CA ASN A 82 -7.79 -12.33 -4.61
C ASN A 82 -9.20 -12.85 -4.33
N GLU A 83 -10.21 -11.98 -4.41
CA GLU A 83 -11.62 -12.41 -4.55
C GLU A 83 -11.94 -12.76 -6.00
#